data_AF-A0AAN7FS17-F1
#
_entry.id   AF-A0AAN7FS17-F1
#
_cell.length_a   1.000
_cell.length_b   1.000
_cell.length_c   1.000
_cell.angle_alpha   90.00
_cell.angle_beta   90.00
_cell.angle_gamma   90.00
#
_symmetry.space_group_name_H-M   'P 1'
#
loop_
_entity.id
_entity.type
_entity.pdbx_description
1 polymer ?
#
loop_
_entity_poly.entity_id
_entity_poly.type
_entity_poly.pdbx_seq_one_letter_code
_entity_poly.pdbx_strand_id
1 'polypeptide(L)'
;MASKSFTKTFFSLLLVSSFAIIHMAIAGDPDIISDFVVPANVTAIDANFFTFTGMRTLVSMAEFPALNGQSVSYDVLYFPAGSINPPHTRGLIDTTNKLYTQTLQAGDMFVFPKGLVHYQYNPDAQTPAVAIAAFGSSNLGSVSVPKALFNTDIDDVVLAKSFKTDVATIQALKVGHTPKQ
;
A
#
# COMPACT_ATOMS: atom_id res chain seq x y z
N MET A 1 -47.25 27.76 -29.24
CA MET A 1 -46.11 28.44 -28.59
C MET A 1 -45.20 27.39 -27.99
N ALA A 2 -44.07 27.10 -28.63
CA ALA A 2 -43.07 26.19 -28.06
C ALA A 2 -42.34 26.93 -26.93
N SER A 3 -42.38 26.37 -25.72
CA SER A 3 -41.78 26.97 -24.53
C SER A 3 -40.25 27.03 -24.67
N LYS A 4 -39.70 28.24 -24.78
CA LYS A 4 -38.25 28.52 -24.73
C LYS A 4 -37.58 28.06 -23.42
N SER A 5 -38.36 27.61 -22.43
CA SER A 5 -37.87 27.07 -21.15
C SER A 5 -37.27 25.67 -21.31
N PHE A 6 -37.81 24.84 -22.21
CA PHE A 6 -37.38 23.45 -22.37
C PHE A 6 -35.92 23.32 -22.86
N THR A 7 -35.49 24.25 -23.73
CA THR A 7 -34.16 24.22 -24.35
C THR A 7 -33.04 24.59 -23.37
N LYS A 8 -33.31 25.48 -22.39
CA LYS A 8 -32.30 25.91 -21.41
C LYS A 8 -32.03 24.85 -20.33
N THR A 9 -33.07 24.14 -19.89
CA THR A 9 -32.93 23.06 -18.91
C THR A 9 -32.20 21.85 -19.50
N PHE A 10 -32.45 21.52 -20.77
CA PHE A 10 -31.77 20.43 -21.46
C PHE A 10 -30.28 20.73 -21.70
N PHE A 11 -29.92 21.96 -22.10
CA PHE A 11 -28.52 22.38 -22.22
C PHE A 11 -27.80 22.44 -20.87
N SER A 12 -28.50 22.85 -19.80
CA SER A 12 -27.93 22.88 -18.45
C SER A 12 -27.68 21.47 -17.91
N LEU A 13 -28.56 20.49 -18.20
CA LEU A 13 -28.33 19.09 -17.85
C LEU A 13 -27.13 18.48 -18.59
N LEU A 14 -26.98 18.77 -19.90
CA LEU A 14 -25.82 18.33 -20.70
C LEU A 14 -24.50 18.96 -20.24
N LEU A 15 -24.55 20.22 -19.80
CA LEU A 15 -23.38 20.91 -19.23
C LEU A 15 -23.01 20.33 -17.85
N VAL A 16 -23.99 20.07 -16.98
CA VAL A 16 -23.75 19.44 -15.67
C VAL A 16 -23.31 17.98 -15.81
N SER A 17 -23.82 17.23 -16.79
CA SER A 17 -23.38 15.86 -17.06
C SER A 17 -21.98 15.80 -17.68
N SER A 18 -21.53 16.83 -18.40
CA SER A 18 -20.15 16.91 -18.89
C SER A 18 -19.14 17.36 -17.83
N PHE A 19 -19.61 17.99 -16.73
CA PHE A 19 -18.80 18.20 -15.52
C PHE A 19 -18.81 17.01 -14.56
N ALA A 20 -19.67 16.01 -14.77
CA ALA A 20 -19.54 14.69 -14.14
C ALA A 20 -18.43 13.87 -14.83
N ILE A 21 -17.24 14.45 -14.99
CA ILE A 21 -16.03 13.69 -15.27
C ILE A 21 -15.80 12.86 -14.01
N ILE A 22 -16.16 11.58 -14.10
CA ILE A 22 -15.82 10.55 -13.14
C ILE A 22 -14.31 10.64 -12.94
N HIS A 23 -13.87 11.27 -11.86
CA HIS A 23 -12.49 11.15 -11.40
C HIS A 23 -12.35 9.73 -10.86
N MET A 24 -12.15 8.76 -11.76
CA MET A 24 -11.58 7.50 -11.34
C MET A 24 -10.16 7.83 -10.92
N ALA A 25 -9.90 7.79 -9.61
CA ALA A 25 -8.53 7.86 -9.12
C ALA A 25 -7.81 6.60 -9.63
N ILE A 26 -6.97 6.77 -10.65
CA ILE A 26 -6.02 5.73 -11.07
C ILE A 26 -4.93 5.74 -10.02
N ALA A 27 -4.95 4.77 -9.11
CA ALA A 27 -3.96 4.70 -8.05
C ALA A 27 -2.61 4.11 -8.52
N GLY A 28 -2.43 3.83 -9.81
CA GLY A 28 -1.21 3.20 -10.37
C GLY A 28 -0.06 4.19 -10.61
N ASP A 29 1.11 3.63 -10.89
CA ASP A 29 2.24 4.41 -11.42
C ASP A 29 1.88 4.96 -12.80
N PRO A 30 2.41 6.14 -13.19
CA PRO A 30 2.20 6.67 -14.52
C PRO A 30 2.91 5.81 -15.57
N ASP A 31 2.26 5.58 -16.70
CA ASP A 31 2.90 4.97 -17.86
C ASP A 31 4.03 5.86 -18.40
N ILE A 32 5.16 5.25 -18.77
CA ILE A 32 6.27 5.95 -19.41
C ILE A 32 6.13 5.98 -20.93
N ILE A 33 6.70 7.00 -21.56
CA ILE A 33 6.67 7.22 -23.01
C ILE A 33 7.99 6.79 -23.71
N SER A 34 8.84 6.07 -23.00
CA SER A 34 10.11 5.52 -23.45
C SER A 34 10.28 4.10 -22.93
N ASP A 35 11.22 3.33 -23.48
CA ASP A 35 11.43 1.93 -23.05
C ASP A 35 11.85 1.81 -21.57
N PHE A 36 12.62 2.79 -21.09
CA PHE A 36 13.06 2.90 -19.70
C PHE A 36 13.36 4.35 -19.33
N VAL A 37 13.41 4.63 -18.03
CA VAL A 37 13.79 5.93 -17.48
C VAL A 37 15.21 5.87 -16.92
N VAL A 38 16.07 6.79 -17.36
CA VAL A 38 17.46 6.87 -16.92
C VAL A 38 17.63 7.97 -15.87
N PRO A 39 18.07 7.64 -14.64
CA PRO A 39 18.40 8.64 -13.64
C PRO A 39 19.54 9.56 -14.09
N ALA A 40 19.52 10.83 -13.68
CA ALA A 40 20.50 11.84 -14.11
C ALA A 40 21.97 11.50 -13.74
N ASN A 41 22.19 10.63 -12.76
CA ASN A 41 23.51 10.18 -12.31
C ASN A 41 24.05 8.96 -13.08
N VAL A 42 23.32 8.45 -14.07
CA VAL A 42 23.74 7.28 -14.87
C VAL A 42 24.31 7.75 -16.20
N THR A 43 25.60 7.50 -16.42
CA THR A 43 26.34 7.96 -17.60
C THR A 43 26.52 6.89 -18.68
N ALA A 44 26.27 5.62 -18.36
CA ALA A 44 26.34 4.49 -19.28
C ALA A 44 25.20 3.50 -18.98
N ILE A 45 24.57 2.97 -20.03
CA ILE A 45 23.51 1.97 -19.95
C ILE A 45 24.03 0.66 -20.53
N ASP A 46 24.12 -0.35 -19.67
CA ASP A 46 24.51 -1.71 -20.01
C ASP A 46 23.63 -2.72 -19.24
N ALA A 47 23.95 -4.01 -19.36
CA ALA A 47 23.20 -5.05 -18.64
C ALA A 47 23.23 -4.90 -17.11
N ASN A 48 24.25 -4.22 -16.55
CA ASN A 48 24.35 -4.01 -15.11
C ASN A 48 23.28 -3.04 -14.62
N PHE A 49 22.90 -2.04 -15.42
CA PHE A 49 21.79 -1.13 -15.09
C PHE A 49 20.47 -1.88 -14.86
N PHE A 50 20.23 -2.96 -15.60
CA PHE A 50 19.02 -3.79 -15.50
C PHE A 50 19.16 -5.00 -14.58
N THR A 51 20.28 -5.12 -13.84
CA THR A 51 20.55 -6.30 -13.01
C THR A 51 20.67 -5.90 -11.54
N PHE A 52 19.74 -6.40 -10.72
CA PHE A 52 19.85 -6.31 -9.27
C PHE A 52 20.24 -7.67 -8.68
N THR A 53 21.44 -7.78 -8.12
CA THR A 53 21.96 -9.01 -7.49
C THR A 53 21.77 -9.03 -5.96
N GLY A 54 21.24 -7.95 -5.41
CA GLY A 54 21.12 -7.73 -3.96
C GLY A 54 19.79 -8.18 -3.35
N MET A 55 18.98 -9.00 -4.03
CA MET A 55 17.64 -9.38 -3.55
C MET A 55 17.75 -10.28 -2.30
N ARG A 56 17.86 -9.62 -1.14
CA ARG A 56 17.90 -10.22 0.19
C ARG A 56 16.83 -9.62 1.10
N THR A 57 16.24 -8.50 0.68
CA THR A 57 15.27 -7.65 1.38
C THR A 57 14.42 -6.94 0.32
N LEU A 58 13.68 -5.91 0.73
CA LEU A 58 12.91 -4.98 -0.10
C LEU A 58 13.69 -4.44 -1.31
N VAL A 59 13.05 -4.42 -2.47
CA VAL A 59 13.59 -3.90 -3.74
C VAL A 59 12.57 -2.94 -4.39
N SER A 60 12.75 -1.65 -4.13
CA SER A 60 11.98 -0.56 -4.77
C SER A 60 12.84 0.25 -5.73
N MET A 61 12.27 1.27 -6.36
CA MET A 61 13.03 2.26 -7.13
C MET A 61 14.21 2.88 -6.34
N ALA A 62 14.15 2.95 -5.00
CA ALA A 62 15.24 3.48 -4.20
C ALA A 62 16.49 2.58 -4.24
N GLU A 63 16.30 1.26 -4.21
CA GLU A 63 17.39 0.27 -4.24
C GLU A 63 17.76 -0.12 -5.68
N PHE A 64 16.77 -0.14 -6.58
CA PHE A 64 16.94 -0.55 -7.96
C PHE A 64 16.27 0.46 -8.92
N PRO A 65 16.98 1.53 -9.30
CA PRO A 65 16.41 2.64 -10.08
C PRO A 65 15.82 2.24 -11.44
N ALA A 66 16.23 1.11 -12.02
CA ALA A 66 15.68 0.62 -13.28
C ALA A 66 14.19 0.20 -13.17
N LEU A 67 13.64 0.08 -11.96
CA LEU A 67 12.21 -0.12 -11.74
C LEU A 67 11.38 1.14 -12.05
N ASN A 68 12.01 2.31 -12.17
CA ASN A 68 11.31 3.55 -12.46
C ASN A 68 10.57 3.47 -13.80
N GLY A 69 9.25 3.65 -13.74
CA GLY A 69 8.37 3.56 -14.91
C GLY A 69 7.96 2.15 -15.34
N GLN A 70 8.39 1.11 -14.60
CA GLN A 70 8.05 -0.29 -14.90
C GLN A 70 6.81 -0.79 -14.13
N SER A 71 6.25 0.04 -13.24
CA SER A 71 5.06 -0.28 -12.44
C SER A 71 5.18 -1.60 -11.66
N VAL A 72 6.41 -1.97 -11.28
CA VAL A 72 6.71 -3.22 -10.58
C VAL A 72 7.79 -3.03 -9.53
N SER A 73 7.65 -3.75 -8.43
CA SER A 73 8.68 -3.89 -7.40
C SER A 73 8.47 -5.18 -6.62
N TYR A 74 9.45 -5.56 -5.82
CA TYR A 74 9.45 -6.83 -5.09
C TYR A 74 9.95 -6.68 -3.66
N ASP A 75 9.52 -7.57 -2.77
CA ASP A 75 10.02 -7.66 -1.41
C ASP A 75 10.24 -9.12 -1.01
N VAL A 76 11.31 -9.39 -0.28
CA VAL A 76 11.57 -10.69 0.34
C VAL A 76 11.28 -10.55 1.83
N LEU A 77 10.19 -11.18 2.25
CA LEU A 77 9.70 -11.15 3.62
C LEU A 77 10.22 -12.40 4.34
N TYR A 78 11.16 -12.20 5.27
CA TYR A 78 11.65 -13.24 6.17
C TYR A 78 10.89 -13.19 7.50
N PHE A 79 10.23 -14.29 7.84
CA PHE A 79 9.45 -14.44 9.06
C PHE A 79 10.11 -15.46 9.99
N PRO A 80 10.87 -15.03 11.01
CA PRO A 80 11.25 -15.92 12.11
C PRO A 80 10.05 -16.67 12.69
N ALA A 81 10.32 -17.77 13.39
CA ALA A 81 9.30 -18.52 14.13
C ALA A 81 8.48 -17.60 15.05
N GLY A 82 7.15 -17.71 14.99
CA GLY A 82 6.23 -16.89 15.79
C GLY A 82 6.16 -15.40 15.43
N SER A 83 6.84 -14.96 14.36
CA SER A 83 6.88 -13.53 13.99
C SER A 83 5.64 -13.09 13.21
N ILE A 84 5.37 -11.78 13.26
CA ILE A 84 4.24 -11.13 12.59
C ILE A 84 4.73 -9.94 11.77
N ASN A 85 4.23 -9.82 10.53
CA ASN A 85 4.16 -8.54 9.85
C ASN A 85 2.80 -7.92 10.21
N PRO A 86 2.77 -6.88 11.06
CA PRO A 86 1.53 -6.39 11.66
C PRO A 86 0.54 -5.88 10.61
N PRO A 87 -0.73 -5.64 11.00
CA PRO A 87 -1.70 -5.01 10.10
C PRO A 87 -1.13 -3.76 9.45
N HIS A 88 -1.12 -3.76 8.12
CA HIS A 88 -0.65 -2.64 7.30
C HIS A 88 -1.54 -2.50 6.07
N THR A 89 -1.72 -1.27 5.60
CA THR A 89 -2.57 -0.99 4.43
C THR A 89 -1.77 -1.25 3.17
N ARG A 90 -2.08 -2.39 2.53
CA ARG A 90 -1.79 -2.68 1.11
C ARG A 90 -2.74 -3.73 0.52
N GLY A 91 -3.45 -4.54 1.32
CA GLY A 91 -4.73 -5.15 0.91
C GLY A 91 -5.26 -6.40 1.64
N LEU A 92 -6.30 -6.44 2.52
CA LEU A 92 -7.11 -7.67 2.78
C LEU A 92 -8.47 -7.53 3.53
N ILE A 93 -8.68 -6.56 4.43
CA ILE A 93 -9.99 -6.35 5.08
C ILE A 93 -10.89 -5.63 4.08
N ASP A 94 -11.97 -6.27 3.63
CA ASP A 94 -12.89 -5.64 2.70
C ASP A 94 -13.66 -4.48 3.35
N THR A 95 -14.33 -3.67 2.53
CA THR A 95 -15.09 -2.52 3.01
C THR A 95 -16.30 -2.88 3.87
N THR A 96 -16.60 -4.17 4.04
CA THR A 96 -17.63 -4.71 4.94
C THR A 96 -17.05 -5.25 6.24
N ASN A 97 -15.75 -5.07 6.48
CA ASN A 97 -14.99 -5.60 7.61
C ASN A 97 -14.91 -7.14 7.66
N LYS A 98 -15.07 -7.82 6.52
CA LYS A 98 -14.90 -9.27 6.46
C LYS A 98 -13.42 -9.63 6.37
N LEU A 99 -13.01 -10.54 7.24
CA LEU A 99 -11.67 -11.10 7.26
C LEU A 99 -11.60 -12.35 6.37
N TYR A 100 -10.60 -12.39 5.48
CA TYR A 100 -10.24 -13.56 4.70
C TYR A 100 -8.85 -14.02 5.13
N THR A 101 -8.71 -15.28 5.56
CA THR A 101 -7.43 -15.83 6.02
C THR A 101 -7.19 -17.20 5.40
N GLN A 102 -5.93 -17.48 5.07
CA GLN A 102 -5.48 -18.78 4.57
C GLN A 102 -4.08 -19.08 5.13
N THR A 103 -3.86 -20.33 5.54
CA THR A 103 -2.51 -20.84 5.81
C THR A 103 -1.88 -21.25 4.48
N LEU A 104 -0.80 -20.57 4.09
CA LEU A 104 -0.08 -20.80 2.84
C LEU A 104 1.06 -21.81 3.05
N GLN A 105 1.30 -22.63 2.05
CA GLN A 105 2.45 -23.53 1.94
C GLN A 105 3.44 -23.02 0.88
N ALA A 106 4.64 -23.60 0.86
CA ALA A 106 5.62 -23.28 -0.18
C ALA A 106 5.04 -23.58 -1.57
N GLY A 107 5.05 -22.58 -2.45
CA GLY A 107 4.48 -22.65 -3.80
C GLY A 107 3.07 -22.07 -3.92
N ASP A 108 2.39 -21.77 -2.80
CA ASP A 108 1.09 -21.10 -2.84
C ASP A 108 1.23 -19.62 -3.17
N MET A 109 0.17 -19.05 -3.74
CA MET A 109 0.06 -17.62 -4.03
C MET A 109 -1.17 -17.04 -3.35
N PHE A 110 -1.03 -15.79 -2.88
CA PHE A 110 -2.12 -15.02 -2.32
C PHE A 110 -2.11 -13.60 -2.87
N VAL A 111 -3.30 -13.07 -3.18
CA VAL A 111 -3.45 -11.72 -3.74
C VAL A 111 -4.08 -10.81 -2.71
N PHE A 112 -3.46 -9.63 -2.55
CA PHE A 112 -3.91 -8.56 -1.67
C PHE A 112 -4.47 -7.42 -2.53
N PRO A 113 -5.81 -7.22 -2.60
CA PRO A 113 -6.39 -6.13 -3.37
C PRO A 113 -5.94 -4.76 -2.84
N LYS A 114 -5.54 -3.87 -3.73
CA LYS A 114 -4.96 -2.57 -3.36
C LYS A 114 -5.84 -1.78 -2.38
N GLY A 115 -5.20 -1.25 -1.34
CA GLY A 115 -5.80 -0.29 -0.40
C GLY A 115 -6.52 -0.90 0.79
N LEU A 116 -6.71 -2.22 0.84
CA LEU A 116 -7.28 -2.90 2.00
C LEU A 116 -6.20 -3.13 3.12
N VAL A 117 -6.58 -3.50 4.34
CA VAL A 117 -5.63 -3.79 5.44
C VAL A 117 -5.29 -5.28 5.47
N HIS A 118 -4.03 -5.66 5.63
CA HIS A 118 -3.63 -7.09 5.72
C HIS A 118 -2.47 -7.31 6.69
N TYR A 119 -2.24 -8.58 7.04
CA TYR A 119 -1.16 -9.01 7.90
C TYR A 119 -0.63 -10.37 7.44
N GLN A 120 0.58 -10.71 7.89
CA GLN A 120 1.12 -12.06 7.77
C GLN A 120 1.63 -12.49 9.14
N TYR A 121 1.43 -13.75 9.47
CA TYR A 121 1.87 -14.33 10.74
C TYR A 121 2.47 -15.70 10.45
N ASN A 122 3.66 -15.97 10.98
CA ASN A 122 4.23 -17.31 11.00
C ASN A 122 3.84 -18.01 12.30
N PRO A 123 2.86 -18.94 12.30
CA PRO A 123 2.43 -19.63 13.50
C PRO A 123 3.39 -20.74 13.95
N ASP A 124 4.37 -21.12 13.12
CA ASP A 124 5.34 -22.15 13.48
C ASP A 124 6.27 -21.62 14.58
N ALA A 125 6.42 -22.40 15.65
CA ALA A 125 7.20 -22.05 16.83
C ALA A 125 8.71 -22.29 16.68
N GLN A 126 9.14 -22.96 15.61
CA GLN A 126 10.52 -23.39 15.42
C GLN A 126 11.05 -23.02 14.03
N THR A 127 10.20 -23.09 13.02
CA THR A 127 10.60 -22.97 11.61
C THR A 127 10.35 -21.56 11.09
N PRO A 128 11.36 -20.89 10.51
CA PRO A 128 11.14 -19.63 9.82
C PRO A 128 10.41 -19.86 8.49
N ALA A 129 9.68 -18.85 8.02
CA ALA A 129 9.03 -18.82 6.72
C ALA A 129 9.59 -17.68 5.85
N VAL A 130 9.56 -17.86 4.53
CA VAL A 130 9.94 -16.83 3.56
C VAL A 130 8.82 -16.65 2.55
N ALA A 131 8.48 -15.41 2.25
CA ALA A 131 7.57 -15.05 1.18
C ALA A 131 8.22 -14.04 0.23
N ILE A 132 7.87 -14.10 -1.05
CA ILE A 132 8.22 -13.09 -2.03
C ILE A 132 6.93 -12.36 -2.39
N ALA A 133 6.91 -11.05 -2.21
CA ALA A 133 5.81 -10.20 -2.61
C ALA A 133 6.17 -9.44 -3.89
N ALA A 134 5.21 -9.33 -4.80
CA ALA A 134 5.29 -8.52 -6.01
C ALA A 134 4.21 -7.44 -5.97
N PHE A 135 4.54 -6.24 -6.45
CA PHE A 135 3.67 -5.08 -6.34
C PHE A 135 3.48 -4.43 -7.70
N GLY A 136 2.25 -4.00 -8.00
CA GLY A 136 1.93 -3.23 -9.22
C GLY A 136 2.28 -1.75 -9.13
N SER A 137 3.44 -1.43 -8.53
CA SER A 137 4.02 -0.10 -8.43
C SER A 137 5.52 -0.27 -8.22
N SER A 138 6.33 0.64 -8.75
CA SER A 138 7.77 0.76 -8.51
C SER A 138 8.10 1.35 -7.13
N ASN A 139 7.09 1.94 -6.46
CA ASN A 139 7.22 2.53 -5.13
C ASN A 139 6.59 1.65 -4.04
N LEU A 140 7.42 1.18 -3.11
CA LEU A 140 7.05 0.22 -2.07
C LEU A 140 6.51 0.84 -0.77
N GLY A 141 5.81 1.98 -0.80
CA GLY A 141 5.39 2.67 0.44
C GLY A 141 4.35 1.91 1.28
N SER A 142 4.69 1.49 2.52
CA SER A 142 3.77 0.83 3.48
C SER A 142 3.25 1.81 4.51
N VAL A 143 2.05 1.57 5.03
CA VAL A 143 1.62 2.17 6.29
C VAL A 143 1.23 1.07 7.27
N SER A 144 2.05 0.89 8.31
CA SER A 144 1.71 0.03 9.45
C SER A 144 0.60 0.69 10.25
N VAL A 145 -0.52 0.00 10.41
CA VAL A 145 -1.70 0.51 11.11
C VAL A 145 -1.38 0.80 12.58
N PRO A 146 -0.75 -0.11 13.36
CA PRO A 146 -0.38 0.20 14.74
C PRO A 146 0.54 1.41 14.88
N LYS A 147 1.55 1.54 14.00
CA LYS A 147 2.45 2.71 14.02
C LYS A 147 1.73 4.00 13.64
N ALA A 148 0.86 3.97 12.63
CA ALA A 148 0.12 5.15 12.20
C ALA A 148 -0.85 5.67 13.28
N LEU A 149 -1.37 4.77 14.12
CA LEU A 149 -2.30 5.12 15.18
C LEU A 149 -1.61 5.51 16.49
N PHE A 150 -0.52 4.84 16.85
CA PHE A 150 0.07 4.94 18.19
C PHE A 150 1.51 5.48 18.22
N ASN A 151 2.14 5.73 17.07
CA ASN A 151 3.44 6.39 16.97
C ASN A 151 3.35 7.68 16.14
N THR A 152 2.30 8.46 16.41
CA THR A 152 1.98 9.73 15.78
C THR A 152 1.46 10.72 16.83
N ASP A 153 1.22 11.95 16.42
CA ASP A 153 0.72 13.07 17.23
C ASP A 153 -0.81 13.12 17.34
N ILE A 154 -1.53 12.04 16.97
CA ILE A 154 -2.99 11.96 17.15
C ILE A 154 -3.31 12.10 18.64
N ASP A 155 -4.20 13.03 18.97
CA ASP A 155 -4.61 13.33 20.34
C ASP A 155 -5.18 12.09 21.07
N ASP A 156 -4.77 11.92 22.34
CA ASP A 156 -5.16 10.76 23.15
C ASP A 156 -6.68 10.69 23.37
N VAL A 157 -7.36 11.84 23.51
CA VAL A 157 -8.82 11.91 23.68
C VAL A 157 -9.54 11.52 22.38
N VAL A 158 -8.98 11.90 21.23
CA VAL A 158 -9.51 11.46 19.92
C VAL A 158 -9.42 9.95 19.78
N LEU A 159 -8.24 9.36 20.04
CA LEU A 159 -8.07 7.91 20.01
C LEU A 159 -8.95 7.21 21.04
N ALA A 160 -9.03 7.70 22.27
CA ALA A 160 -9.85 7.10 23.32
C ALA A 160 -11.34 7.05 22.92
N LYS A 161 -11.87 8.14 22.35
CA LYS A 161 -13.23 8.19 21.82
C LYS A 161 -13.41 7.24 20.63
N SER A 162 -12.49 7.23 19.67
CA SER A 162 -12.56 6.37 18.49
C SER A 162 -12.51 4.88 18.83
N PHE A 163 -11.67 4.50 19.80
CA PHE A 163 -11.52 3.12 20.29
C PHE A 163 -12.53 2.74 21.36
N LYS A 164 -13.38 3.68 21.81
CA LYS A 164 -14.36 3.50 22.89
C LYS A 164 -13.70 2.99 24.18
N THR A 165 -12.59 3.62 24.55
CA THR A 165 -11.77 3.31 25.74
C THR A 165 -11.41 4.61 26.47
N ASP A 166 -10.43 4.58 27.36
CA ASP A 166 -9.92 5.73 28.11
C ASP A 166 -8.51 6.16 27.68
N VAL A 167 -8.12 7.35 28.10
CA VAL A 167 -6.81 7.95 27.78
C VAL A 167 -5.65 7.12 28.34
N ALA A 168 -5.81 6.52 29.52
CA ALA A 168 -4.76 5.71 30.13
C ALA A 168 -4.44 4.47 29.28
N THR A 169 -5.47 3.83 28.71
CA THR A 169 -5.32 2.71 27.78
C THR A 169 -4.60 3.13 26.49
N ILE A 170 -4.96 4.27 25.91
CA ILE A 170 -4.29 4.80 24.71
C ILE A 170 -2.82 5.11 25.00
N GLN A 171 -2.51 5.74 26.12
CA GLN A 171 -1.13 6.05 26.51
C GLN A 171 -0.31 4.77 26.68
N ALA A 172 -0.87 3.73 27.29
CA ALA A 172 -0.23 2.42 27.39
C ALA A 172 0.09 1.82 26.00
N LEU A 173 -0.84 1.94 25.04
CA LEU A 173 -0.61 1.50 23.66
C LEU A 173 0.50 2.30 22.97
N LYS A 174 0.55 3.64 23.15
CA LYS A 174 1.61 4.50 22.58
C LYS A 174 3.00 4.17 23.13
N VAL A 175 3.12 3.92 24.43
CA VAL A 175 4.39 3.51 25.06
C VAL A 175 4.95 2.24 24.41
N GLY A 176 4.09 1.27 24.10
CA GLY A 176 4.48 0.02 23.43
C GLY A 176 5.02 0.21 22.00
N HIS A 177 4.75 1.35 21.36
CA HIS A 177 5.14 1.66 19.97
C HIS A 177 6.22 2.75 19.86
N THR A 178 6.72 3.24 20.99
CA THR A 178 7.83 4.19 21.02
C THR A 178 9.15 3.44 20.72
N PRO A 179 10.06 3.96 19.87
CA PRO A 179 11.35 3.31 19.65
C PRO A 179 12.08 3.09 20.97
N LYS A 180 12.57 1.87 21.21
CA LYS A 180 13.52 1.63 22.30
C LYS A 180 14.83 2.32 21.92
N GLN A 181 15.32 3.22 22.79
CA GLN A 181 16.65 3.82 22.66
C GLN A 181 17.74 2.75 22.68
#